data_AF-A0A975IG32-F1
#
_entry.id   AF-A0A975IG32-F1
#
_cell.length_a   1.000
_cell.length_b   1.000
_cell.length_c   1.000
_cell.angle_alpha   90.00
_cell.angle_beta   90.00
_cell.angle_gamma   90.00
#
_symmetry.space_group_name_H-M   'P 1'
#
loop_
_entity.id
_entity.type
_entity.pdbx_description
1 polymer ?
#
loop_
_entity_poly.entity_id
_entity_poly.type
_entity_poly.pdbx_seq_one_letter_code
_entity_poly.pdbx_strand_id
1 'polypeptide(L)'
;MRTLNTLFLLVALGGFALPVSAASLEGEISGYECGDNCYLTVTDAAGEEHIGLCTATLCENWNAETAMPDSFKGTQVRVTVGTGTQVDGSGNNMGEMESFDEIELLGADSATHCTDDELTVFSCELKNKKTVSVCASNDVSARSGYLQYRFGKIGKVELSVPAKKKSFPQELSLQHSKDDSAAYNYMSFSNGGNFIYELTSFRQFKSTNSEGQETPESSDTLAVRDIRKSMREGDIVFSSDCAMLGAPLDVEAVSEWTGVQWERAGF
;
A
#
# COMPACT_ATOMS: atom_id res chain seq x y z
N MET A 1 78.65 21.50 -8.74
CA MET A 1 77.72 21.50 -9.90
C MET A 1 76.79 20.30 -9.79
N ARG A 2 75.53 20.54 -9.42
CA ARG A 2 74.29 19.86 -9.87
C ARG A 2 73.15 20.23 -8.91
N THR A 3 72.38 21.22 -9.35
CA THR A 3 71.02 21.56 -8.94
C THR A 3 70.03 20.45 -9.29
N LEU A 4 68.87 20.46 -8.63
CA LEU A 4 67.51 19.95 -8.99
C LEU A 4 66.89 19.22 -7.77
N ASN A 5 65.60 19.28 -7.47
CA ASN A 5 64.48 20.15 -7.86
C ASN A 5 63.34 19.74 -6.91
N THR A 6 62.70 20.69 -6.24
CA THR A 6 61.57 20.43 -5.33
C THR A 6 60.32 20.18 -6.17
N LEU A 7 59.82 18.93 -6.20
CA LEU A 7 58.59 18.57 -6.88
C LEU A 7 57.40 18.79 -5.92
N PHE A 8 56.64 19.86 -6.16
CA PHE A 8 55.32 20.08 -5.56
C PHE A 8 54.33 19.08 -6.18
N LEU A 9 53.77 18.20 -5.35
CA LEU A 9 52.66 17.33 -5.75
C LEU A 9 51.35 18.11 -5.58
N LEU A 10 50.75 18.54 -6.69
CA LEU A 10 49.39 19.09 -6.73
C LEU A 10 48.41 17.94 -6.47
N VAL A 11 47.66 17.99 -5.38
CA VAL A 11 46.48 17.15 -5.16
C VAL A 11 45.34 17.76 -5.96
N ALA A 12 44.94 17.10 -7.04
CA ALA A 12 43.71 17.42 -7.75
C ALA A 12 42.51 16.98 -6.90
N LEU A 13 41.82 17.95 -6.31
CA LEU A 13 40.48 17.75 -5.75
C LEU A 13 39.51 17.55 -6.91
N GLY A 14 39.31 16.29 -7.32
CA GLY A 14 38.19 15.91 -8.17
C GLY A 14 36.89 16.18 -7.41
N GLY A 15 36.13 17.17 -7.87
CA GLY A 15 34.80 17.44 -7.36
C GLY A 15 33.89 16.26 -7.64
N PHE A 16 33.55 15.50 -6.60
CA PHE A 16 32.36 14.67 -6.61
C PHE A 16 31.16 15.62 -6.65
N ALA A 17 30.52 15.74 -7.81
CA ALA A 17 29.18 16.27 -7.87
C ALA A 17 28.29 15.30 -7.07
N LEU A 18 27.81 15.75 -5.92
CA LEU A 18 26.73 15.06 -5.22
C LEU A 18 25.53 15.02 -6.18
N PRO A 19 24.80 13.90 -6.31
CA PRO A 19 23.56 13.89 -7.04
C PRO A 19 22.64 14.97 -6.44
N VAL A 20 22.09 15.83 -7.29
CA VAL A 20 21.04 16.77 -6.89
C VAL A 20 19.89 15.89 -6.41
N SER A 21 19.63 15.90 -5.10
CA SER A 21 18.48 15.20 -4.54
C SER A 21 17.24 15.74 -5.24
N ALA A 22 16.46 14.86 -5.87
CA ALA A 22 15.16 15.25 -6.41
C ALA A 22 14.34 15.89 -5.27
N ALA A 23 13.56 16.93 -5.60
CA ALA A 23 12.70 17.56 -4.61
C ALA A 23 11.60 16.55 -4.24
N SER A 24 11.29 16.43 -2.95
CA SER A 24 10.21 15.58 -2.47
C SER A 24 9.33 16.36 -1.52
N LEU A 25 8.02 16.10 -1.55
CA LEU A 25 7.06 16.63 -0.58
C LEU A 25 6.31 15.48 0.08
N GLU A 26 5.89 15.69 1.33
CA GLU A 26 5.09 14.73 2.08
C GLU A 26 3.72 15.33 2.37
N GLY A 27 2.69 14.51 2.32
CA GLY A 27 1.33 14.93 2.60
C GLY A 27 0.32 13.80 2.42
N GLU A 28 -0.94 14.15 2.48
CA GLU A 28 -2.07 13.24 2.31
C GLU A 28 -2.60 13.35 0.89
N ILE A 29 -2.83 12.24 0.20
CA ILE A 29 -3.57 12.28 -1.06
C ILE A 29 -4.98 12.78 -0.78
N SER A 30 -5.34 13.94 -1.31
CA SER A 30 -6.64 14.59 -1.07
C SER A 30 -7.54 14.63 -2.30
N GLY A 31 -6.99 14.48 -3.50
CA GLY A 31 -7.76 14.58 -4.74
C GLY A 31 -7.07 13.90 -5.92
N TYR A 32 -7.88 13.54 -6.92
CA TYR A 32 -7.41 13.06 -8.20
C TYR A 32 -8.43 13.43 -9.28
N GLU A 33 -7.95 14.02 -10.37
CA GLU A 33 -8.78 14.55 -11.44
C GLU A 33 -8.19 14.19 -12.80
N CYS A 34 -8.95 13.52 -13.65
CA CYS A 34 -8.57 13.25 -15.04
C CYS A 34 -9.46 14.00 -16.03
N GLY A 35 -8.82 14.69 -16.95
CA GLY A 35 -9.41 15.22 -18.18
C GLY A 35 -8.47 14.92 -19.35
N ASP A 36 -7.96 15.97 -19.99
CA ASP A 36 -6.91 15.84 -21.02
C ASP A 36 -5.57 15.38 -20.43
N ASN A 37 -5.31 15.73 -19.16
CA ASN A 37 -4.25 15.17 -18.33
C ASN A 37 -4.85 14.70 -17.01
N CYS A 38 -4.09 13.88 -16.28
CA CYS A 38 -4.47 13.39 -14.97
C CYS A 38 -3.59 14.03 -13.90
N TYR A 39 -4.23 14.56 -12.86
CA TYR A 39 -3.62 15.32 -11.79
C TYR A 39 -3.91 14.64 -10.45
N LEU A 40 -2.92 14.63 -9.59
CA LEU A 40 -3.04 14.20 -8.19
C LEU A 40 -2.90 15.44 -7.31
N THR A 41 -3.69 15.50 -6.25
CA THR A 41 -3.60 16.54 -5.22
C THR A 41 -3.07 15.91 -3.94
N VAL A 42 -1.99 16.47 -3.41
CA VAL A 42 -1.40 16.11 -2.13
C VAL A 42 -1.49 17.31 -1.19
N THR A 43 -2.14 17.14 -0.05
CA THR A 43 -2.24 18.19 0.98
C THR A 43 -1.15 17.97 2.02
N ASP A 44 -0.25 18.93 2.17
CA ASP A 44 0.85 18.81 3.13
C ASP A 44 0.41 19.03 4.59
N ALA A 45 1.36 18.90 5.52
CA ALA A 45 1.08 19.08 6.95
C ALA A 45 0.70 20.52 7.34
N ALA A 46 0.96 21.52 6.48
CA ALA A 46 0.51 22.89 6.66
C ALA A 46 -0.92 23.12 6.13
N GLY A 47 -1.49 22.12 5.46
CA GLY A 47 -2.79 22.20 4.78
C GLY A 47 -2.71 22.85 3.40
N GLU A 48 -1.51 22.99 2.82
CA GLU A 48 -1.32 23.50 1.47
C GLU A 48 -1.53 22.37 0.46
N GLU A 49 -2.34 22.63 -0.58
CA GLU A 49 -2.59 21.69 -1.66
C GLU A 49 -1.52 21.84 -2.75
N HIS A 50 -0.84 20.74 -3.02
CA HIS A 50 0.13 20.59 -4.11
C HIS A 50 -0.53 19.78 -5.22
N ILE A 51 -0.60 20.35 -6.42
CA ILE A 51 -1.25 19.72 -7.58
C ILE A 51 -0.18 19.44 -8.64
N GLY A 52 0.02 18.15 -8.92
CA GLY A 52 1.01 17.68 -9.89
C GLY A 52 0.39 16.75 -10.93
N LEU A 53 1.00 16.68 -12.12
CA LEU A 53 0.71 15.64 -13.09
C LEU A 53 1.00 14.26 -12.47
N CYS A 54 0.05 13.34 -12.57
CA CYS A 54 0.20 11.98 -12.03
C CYS A 54 1.00 11.12 -13.02
N THR A 55 2.33 11.16 -12.92
CA THR A 55 3.26 10.47 -13.83
C THR A 55 3.95 9.25 -13.20
N ALA A 56 3.82 9.07 -11.89
CA ALA A 56 4.35 7.91 -11.18
C ALA A 56 3.77 6.59 -11.71
N THR A 57 4.51 5.50 -11.52
CA THR A 57 4.07 4.14 -11.90
C THR A 57 2.70 3.80 -11.30
N LEU A 58 2.44 4.23 -10.05
CA LEU A 58 1.15 4.04 -9.38
C LEU A 58 -0.01 4.71 -10.14
N CYS A 59 0.26 5.83 -10.81
CA CYS A 59 -0.70 6.58 -11.61
C CYS A 59 -1.04 5.90 -12.93
N GLU A 60 -0.24 4.97 -13.47
CA GLU A 60 -0.48 4.39 -14.80
C GLU A 60 -1.89 3.79 -14.92
N ASN A 61 -2.29 3.03 -13.89
CA ASN A 61 -3.63 2.43 -13.84
C ASN A 61 -4.71 3.47 -13.55
N TRP A 62 -4.45 4.44 -12.67
CA TRP A 62 -5.41 5.50 -12.38
C TRP A 62 -5.71 6.33 -13.63
N ASN A 63 -4.67 6.60 -14.43
CA ASN A 63 -4.75 7.35 -15.68
C ASN A 63 -5.53 6.53 -16.73
N ALA A 64 -5.23 5.23 -16.85
CA ALA A 64 -5.90 4.34 -17.78
C ALA A 64 -7.40 4.19 -17.49
N GLU A 65 -7.78 4.11 -16.21
CA GLU A 65 -9.17 4.01 -15.78
C GLU A 65 -9.82 5.38 -15.59
N THR A 66 -9.08 6.48 -15.81
CA THR A 66 -9.51 7.87 -15.59
C THR A 66 -10.04 8.15 -14.18
N ALA A 67 -9.65 7.32 -13.21
CA ALA A 67 -10.11 7.35 -11.84
C ALA A 67 -9.06 6.72 -10.92
N MET A 68 -8.79 7.39 -9.81
CA MET A 68 -8.03 6.84 -8.69
C MET A 68 -9.01 6.16 -7.71
N PRO A 69 -8.69 4.97 -7.19
CA PRO A 69 -9.47 4.31 -6.14
C PRO A 69 -9.65 5.23 -4.92
N ASP A 70 -10.86 5.28 -4.36
CA ASP A 70 -11.18 6.19 -3.24
C ASP A 70 -10.35 5.88 -1.98
N SER A 71 -9.86 4.65 -1.86
CA SER A 71 -8.96 4.19 -0.78
C SER A 71 -7.62 4.92 -0.73
N PHE A 72 -7.15 5.49 -1.84
CA PHE A 72 -5.94 6.30 -1.82
C PHE A 72 -6.18 7.69 -1.23
N LYS A 73 -7.43 8.19 -1.23
CA LYS A 73 -7.76 9.44 -0.53
C LYS A 73 -7.56 9.25 0.96
N GLY A 74 -6.83 10.15 1.61
CA GLY A 74 -6.47 10.01 3.01
C GLY A 74 -5.15 9.29 3.26
N THR A 75 -4.52 8.73 2.22
CA THR A 75 -3.25 8.02 2.40
C THR A 75 -2.11 9.01 2.50
N GLN A 76 -1.30 8.88 3.56
CA GLN A 76 -0.06 9.63 3.68
C GLN A 76 0.95 9.13 2.65
N VAL A 77 1.61 10.06 1.97
CA VAL A 77 2.56 9.79 0.90
C VAL A 77 3.76 10.73 0.96
N ARG A 78 4.88 10.26 0.42
CA ARG A 78 6.00 11.08 -0.02
C ARG A 78 6.01 11.01 -1.53
N VAL A 79 5.96 12.16 -2.20
CA VAL A 79 6.03 12.22 -3.65
C VAL A 79 7.34 12.84 -4.08
N THR A 80 7.96 12.26 -5.11
CA THR A 80 9.11 12.85 -5.80
C THR A 80 8.59 13.81 -6.86
N VAL A 81 8.98 15.07 -6.74
CA VAL A 81 8.52 16.17 -7.58
C VAL A 81 9.43 16.34 -8.78
N GLY A 82 8.83 16.36 -9.96
CA GLY A 82 9.47 16.54 -11.24
C GLY A 82 8.82 17.63 -12.08
N THR A 83 9.01 17.53 -13.39
CA THR A 83 8.38 18.41 -14.38
C THR A 83 7.77 17.59 -15.49
N GLY A 84 6.45 17.71 -15.66
CA GLY A 84 5.69 17.03 -16.70
C GLY A 84 5.15 17.99 -17.75
N THR A 85 4.87 17.48 -18.95
CA THR A 85 4.25 18.23 -20.04
C THR A 85 2.74 18.04 -20.01
N GLN A 86 1.99 19.14 -20.02
CA GLN A 86 0.54 19.12 -20.21
C GLN A 86 0.21 19.04 -21.71
N VAL A 87 -0.83 18.29 -22.05
CA VAL A 87 -1.38 18.23 -23.41
C VAL A 87 -2.85 18.63 -23.45
N ASP A 88 -3.31 19.15 -24.60
CA ASP A 88 -4.74 19.34 -24.87
C ASP A 88 -5.41 18.05 -25.36
N GLY A 89 -6.74 18.04 -25.48
CA GLY A 89 -7.49 16.90 -26.04
C GLY A 89 -7.17 16.52 -27.50
N SER A 90 -6.31 17.28 -28.18
CA SER A 90 -5.75 16.95 -29.51
C SER A 90 -4.30 16.45 -29.45
N GLY A 91 -3.70 16.37 -28.25
CA GLY A 91 -2.32 15.96 -28.01
C GLY A 91 -1.27 17.06 -28.20
N ASN A 92 -1.67 18.34 -28.32
CA ASN A 92 -0.71 19.43 -28.44
C ASN A 92 -0.19 19.84 -27.06
N ASN A 93 1.11 20.13 -26.98
CA ASN A 93 1.77 20.61 -25.76
C ASN A 93 1.22 21.98 -25.31
N MET A 94 0.77 22.06 -24.06
CA MET A 94 0.22 23.26 -23.41
C MET A 94 1.17 23.91 -22.40
N GLY A 95 2.35 23.34 -22.17
CA GLY A 95 3.37 23.84 -21.25
C GLY A 95 3.87 22.77 -20.29
N GLU A 96 4.83 23.16 -19.45
CA GLU A 96 5.38 22.34 -18.38
C GLU A 96 4.74 22.73 -17.04
N MET A 97 4.58 21.75 -16.15
CA MET A 97 4.17 21.96 -14.76
C MET A 97 4.79 20.92 -13.83
N GLU A 98 4.53 21.07 -12.54
CA GLU A 98 4.91 20.09 -11.55
C GLU A 98 4.35 18.70 -11.88
N SER A 99 5.16 17.67 -11.73
CA SER A 99 4.74 16.27 -11.81
C SER A 99 5.11 15.51 -10.55
N PHE A 100 4.32 14.49 -10.24
CA PHE A 100 4.64 13.54 -9.20
C PHE A 100 5.16 12.27 -9.88
N ASP A 101 6.49 12.22 -10.00
CA ASP A 101 7.21 11.20 -10.76
C ASP A 101 7.32 9.88 -9.98
N GLU A 102 7.27 9.95 -8.66
CA GLU A 102 7.21 8.78 -7.77
C GLU A 102 6.26 9.07 -6.62
N ILE A 103 5.56 8.03 -6.14
CA ILE A 103 4.67 8.10 -4.97
C ILE A 103 5.03 6.95 -4.05
N GLU A 104 5.53 7.27 -2.86
CA GLU A 104 5.80 6.36 -1.76
C GLU A 104 4.67 6.47 -0.74
N LEU A 105 3.99 5.37 -0.42
CA LEU A 105 2.92 5.36 0.60
C LEU A 105 3.54 5.35 2.01
N LEU A 106 3.40 6.44 2.74
CA LEU A 106 3.87 6.64 4.12
C LEU A 106 2.90 5.99 5.12
N GLY A 107 2.81 4.66 5.05
CA GLY A 107 2.23 3.78 6.07
C GLY A 107 3.06 2.52 6.26
N ALA A 108 4.26 2.48 5.64
CA ALA A 108 5.12 1.32 5.48
C ALA A 108 6.37 1.34 6.38
N ASP A 109 6.44 2.23 7.39
CA ASP A 109 7.55 2.23 8.38
C ASP A 109 7.53 0.98 9.29
N SER A 110 6.46 0.20 9.24
CA SER A 110 6.45 -1.17 9.70
C SER A 110 7.16 -2.03 8.67
N ALA A 111 8.37 -2.47 9.01
CA ALA A 111 9.15 -3.42 8.22
C ALA A 111 8.23 -4.46 7.56
N THR A 112 8.27 -4.54 6.23
CA THR A 112 7.33 -5.29 5.39
C THR A 112 8.05 -6.39 4.61
N HIS A 113 7.31 -7.41 4.20
CA HIS A 113 7.81 -8.38 3.23
C HIS A 113 7.60 -7.95 1.78
N CYS A 114 6.95 -6.81 1.54
CA CYS A 114 6.75 -6.28 0.21
C CYS A 114 8.05 -5.67 -0.34
N THR A 115 8.28 -5.83 -1.63
CA THR A 115 9.43 -5.22 -2.33
C THR A 115 9.10 -3.79 -2.76
N ASP A 116 10.11 -3.02 -3.16
CA ASP A 116 9.91 -1.64 -3.63
C ASP A 116 8.99 -1.56 -4.87
N ASP A 117 8.93 -2.61 -5.69
CA ASP A 117 8.01 -2.73 -6.84
C ASP A 117 6.62 -3.29 -6.48
N GLU A 118 6.23 -3.27 -5.20
CA GLU A 118 4.96 -3.80 -4.71
C GLU A 118 4.24 -2.80 -3.81
N LEU A 119 2.90 -2.82 -3.88
CA LEU A 119 2.04 -2.10 -2.96
C LEU A 119 1.93 -2.90 -1.66
N THR A 120 2.19 -2.24 -0.54
CA THR A 120 1.92 -2.80 0.79
C THR A 120 0.45 -2.59 1.14
N VAL A 121 -0.37 -3.61 0.91
CA VAL A 121 -1.81 -3.60 1.22
C VAL A 121 -2.05 -3.69 2.73
N PHE A 122 -1.23 -4.47 3.42
CA PHE A 122 -1.27 -4.64 4.86
C PHE A 122 0.11 -5.06 5.35
N SER A 123 0.54 -4.58 6.51
CA SER A 123 1.74 -5.09 7.18
C SER A 123 1.60 -4.97 8.69
N CYS A 124 2.04 -6.00 9.41
CA CYS A 124 1.94 -6.08 10.86
C CYS A 124 3.09 -6.89 11.46
N GLU A 125 3.84 -6.29 12.40
CA GLU A 125 4.73 -7.04 13.28
C GLU A 125 3.94 -7.71 14.41
N LEU A 126 4.12 -9.01 14.55
CA LEU A 126 3.48 -9.84 15.57
C LEU A 126 4.29 -9.83 16.87
N LYS A 127 3.63 -10.21 17.99
CA LYS A 127 4.27 -10.31 19.32
C LYS A 127 5.54 -11.18 19.34
N ASN A 128 5.65 -12.14 18.42
CA ASN A 128 6.81 -13.03 18.27
C ASN A 128 7.92 -12.48 17.34
N LYS A 129 7.87 -11.20 16.95
CA LYS A 129 8.82 -10.52 16.05
C LYS A 129 8.89 -11.09 14.63
N LYS A 130 7.85 -11.81 14.21
CA LYS A 130 7.61 -12.10 12.80
C LYS A 130 6.66 -11.04 12.24
N THR A 131 6.78 -10.78 10.95
CA THR A 131 5.91 -9.87 10.23
C THR A 131 4.99 -10.67 9.33
N VAL A 132 3.74 -10.20 9.24
CA VAL A 132 2.81 -10.55 8.17
C VAL A 132 2.62 -9.36 7.27
N SER A 133 2.66 -9.59 5.96
CA SER A 133 2.37 -8.57 4.97
C SER A 133 1.50 -9.12 3.86
N VAL A 134 0.64 -8.28 3.30
CA VAL A 134 -0.08 -8.53 2.06
C VAL A 134 0.50 -7.59 1.02
N CYS A 135 1.05 -8.17 -0.03
CA CYS A 135 1.73 -7.43 -1.08
C CYS A 135 0.97 -7.61 -2.39
N ALA A 136 0.66 -6.50 -3.04
CA ALA A 136 0.13 -6.49 -4.39
C ALA A 136 1.21 -6.03 -5.37
N SER A 137 1.16 -6.45 -6.62
CA SER A 137 1.98 -5.82 -7.65
C SER A 137 1.47 -4.42 -7.97
N ASN A 138 2.37 -3.54 -8.45
CA ASN A 138 1.98 -2.19 -8.86
C ASN A 138 0.98 -2.18 -10.04
N ASP A 139 0.94 -3.24 -10.85
CA ASP A 139 -0.01 -3.43 -11.95
C ASP A 139 -1.29 -4.18 -11.55
N VAL A 140 -1.60 -4.27 -10.24
CA VAL A 140 -2.78 -4.98 -9.75
C VAL A 140 -4.06 -4.37 -10.33
N SER A 141 -4.82 -5.19 -11.03
CA SER A 141 -6.11 -4.84 -11.60
C SER A 141 -7.02 -6.07 -11.65
N ALA A 142 -8.29 -5.90 -12.01
CA ALA A 142 -9.21 -7.03 -12.22
C ALA A 142 -8.74 -8.03 -13.30
N ARG A 143 -7.69 -7.70 -14.07
CA ARG A 143 -7.17 -8.49 -15.19
C ARG A 143 -5.67 -8.80 -15.11
N SER A 144 -4.92 -8.13 -14.24
CA SER A 144 -3.45 -8.20 -14.18
C SER A 144 -2.94 -8.14 -12.74
N GLY A 145 -1.66 -8.50 -12.58
CA GLY A 145 -0.98 -8.45 -11.29
C GLY A 145 -1.18 -9.68 -10.40
N TYR A 146 -0.81 -9.53 -9.14
CA TYR A 146 -0.96 -10.54 -8.10
C TYR A 146 -1.22 -9.91 -6.73
N LEU A 147 -1.80 -10.69 -5.84
CA LEU A 147 -1.90 -10.41 -4.42
C LEU A 147 -1.31 -11.60 -3.64
N GLN A 148 -0.45 -11.35 -2.66
CA GLN A 148 0.24 -12.40 -1.92
C GLN A 148 0.34 -12.08 -0.42
N TYR A 149 -0.15 -13.01 0.39
CA TYR A 149 0.10 -13.05 1.82
C TYR A 149 1.50 -13.60 2.09
N ARG A 150 2.28 -12.95 2.98
CA ARG A 150 3.63 -13.35 3.38
C ARG A 150 3.76 -13.34 4.89
N PHE A 151 4.49 -14.33 5.42
CA PHE A 151 4.79 -14.45 6.85
C PHE A 151 6.26 -14.84 7.05
N GLY A 152 6.90 -14.26 8.05
CA GLY A 152 8.28 -14.62 8.45
C GLY A 152 8.99 -13.47 9.15
N LYS A 153 10.30 -13.65 9.40
CA LYS A 153 11.14 -12.53 9.83
C LYS A 153 11.48 -11.64 8.64
N ILE A 154 11.63 -10.35 8.85
CA ILE A 154 12.04 -9.42 7.80
C ILE A 154 13.36 -9.86 7.16
N GLY A 155 13.40 -9.82 5.82
CA GLY A 155 14.49 -10.37 5.01
C GLY A 155 14.48 -11.91 4.86
N LYS A 156 13.54 -12.62 5.50
CA LYS A 156 13.40 -14.07 5.44
C LYS A 156 11.92 -14.49 5.49
N VAL A 157 11.27 -14.46 4.34
CA VAL A 157 9.92 -15.01 4.15
C VAL A 157 9.94 -16.51 4.46
N GLU A 158 9.12 -16.95 5.40
CA GLU A 158 8.95 -18.34 5.81
C GLU A 158 7.77 -19.01 5.09
N LEU A 159 6.76 -18.21 4.73
CA LEU A 159 5.56 -18.66 4.03
C LEU A 159 5.08 -17.57 3.07
N SER A 160 4.59 -17.98 1.90
CA SER A 160 3.88 -17.12 0.96
C SER A 160 2.68 -17.84 0.36
N VAL A 161 1.56 -17.11 0.22
CA VAL A 161 0.27 -17.64 -0.24
C VAL A 161 -0.36 -16.65 -1.22
N PRO A 162 -0.58 -17.03 -2.49
CA PRO A 162 -0.09 -18.26 -3.13
C PRO A 162 1.43 -18.28 -3.20
N ALA A 163 2.07 -19.46 -3.30
CA ALA A 163 3.54 -19.55 -3.34
C ALA A 163 4.17 -18.94 -4.61
N LYS A 164 3.38 -18.75 -5.69
CA LYS A 164 3.82 -18.17 -6.96
C LYS A 164 3.08 -16.85 -7.24
N LYS A 165 3.81 -15.83 -7.66
CA LYS A 165 3.32 -14.48 -8.01
C LYS A 165 2.61 -14.40 -9.39
N LYS A 166 1.76 -15.37 -9.75
CA LYS A 166 1.19 -15.47 -11.11
C LYS A 166 -0.31 -15.72 -11.18
N SER A 167 -0.99 -15.73 -10.04
CA SER A 167 -2.42 -15.95 -9.99
C SER A 167 -2.96 -15.15 -8.83
N PHE A 168 -4.05 -14.41 -9.07
CA PHE A 168 -4.95 -14.06 -7.98
C PHE A 168 -5.29 -15.34 -7.19
N PRO A 169 -5.39 -15.28 -5.86
CA PRO A 169 -5.89 -16.41 -5.09
C PRO A 169 -7.25 -16.82 -5.67
N GLN A 170 -7.41 -18.10 -6.08
CA GLN A 170 -8.71 -18.58 -6.61
C GLN A 170 -9.84 -18.45 -5.60
N GLU A 171 -9.50 -18.33 -4.32
CA GLU A 171 -10.40 -18.16 -3.19
C GLU A 171 -9.94 -16.96 -2.35
N LEU A 172 -9.82 -15.78 -2.98
CA LEU A 172 -9.84 -14.52 -2.25
C LEU A 172 -11.27 -14.25 -1.83
N SER A 173 -11.52 -14.18 -0.53
CA SER A 173 -12.82 -13.78 0.02
C SER A 173 -12.66 -12.50 0.81
N LEU A 174 -13.57 -11.57 0.54
CA LEU A 174 -13.58 -10.22 1.06
C LEU A 174 -14.91 -10.01 1.78
N GLN A 175 -14.87 -9.46 3.00
CA GLN A 175 -16.07 -8.93 3.64
C GLN A 175 -15.80 -7.54 4.18
N HIS A 176 -16.79 -6.67 4.02
CA HIS A 176 -16.74 -5.31 4.50
C HIS A 176 -18.08 -4.93 5.11
N SER A 177 -18.05 -4.15 6.19
CA SER A 177 -19.25 -3.50 6.72
C SER A 177 -18.86 -2.26 7.49
N LYS A 178 -19.54 -1.15 7.25
CA LYS A 178 -19.27 0.14 7.88
C LYS A 178 -20.58 0.84 8.21
N ASP A 179 -20.62 1.46 9.38
CA ASP A 179 -21.64 2.40 9.80
C ASP A 179 -21.01 3.62 10.49
N ASP A 180 -21.84 4.47 11.11
CA ASP A 180 -21.38 5.67 11.80
C ASP A 180 -20.61 5.40 13.11
N SER A 181 -20.58 4.15 13.57
CA SER A 181 -20.01 3.74 14.85
C SER A 181 -18.79 2.82 14.70
N ALA A 182 -18.73 2.00 13.67
CA ALA A 182 -17.60 1.10 13.43
C ALA A 182 -17.40 0.72 11.95
N ALA A 183 -16.22 0.19 11.64
CA ALA A 183 -15.92 -0.49 10.38
C ALA A 183 -15.30 -1.86 10.65
N TYR A 184 -15.69 -2.83 9.83
CA TYR A 184 -15.18 -4.19 9.81
C TYR A 184 -14.68 -4.52 8.43
N ASN A 185 -13.48 -5.07 8.38
CA ASN A 185 -12.82 -5.55 7.18
C ASN A 185 -12.36 -6.98 7.43
N TYR A 186 -12.63 -7.87 6.50
CA TYR A 186 -12.12 -9.23 6.48
C TYR A 186 -11.58 -9.56 5.10
N MET A 187 -10.39 -10.15 5.07
CA MET A 187 -9.80 -10.70 3.87
C MET A 187 -9.25 -12.07 4.18
N SER A 188 -9.54 -13.03 3.30
CA SER A 188 -8.94 -14.36 3.42
C SER A 188 -8.31 -14.85 2.13
N PHE A 189 -7.23 -15.60 2.30
CA PHE A 189 -6.49 -16.25 1.24
C PHE A 189 -6.62 -17.76 1.38
N SER A 190 -6.99 -18.40 0.29
CA SER A 190 -6.82 -19.83 0.08
C SER A 190 -6.13 -20.07 -1.27
N ASN A 191 -5.38 -21.17 -1.34
CA ASN A 191 -4.75 -21.63 -2.58
C ASN A 191 -5.09 -23.10 -2.84
N GLY A 192 -6.37 -23.47 -2.71
CA GLY A 192 -6.86 -24.84 -2.90
C GLY A 192 -6.26 -25.85 -1.91
N GLY A 193 -5.78 -25.34 -0.76
CA GLY A 193 -5.11 -26.12 0.27
C GLY A 193 -6.01 -26.39 1.47
N ASN A 194 -5.41 -26.93 2.52
CA ASN A 194 -6.13 -27.24 3.76
C ASN A 194 -6.19 -26.05 4.73
N PHE A 195 -5.65 -24.90 4.35
CA PHE A 195 -5.55 -23.75 5.23
C PHE A 195 -6.15 -22.50 4.58
N ILE A 196 -6.88 -21.74 5.39
CA ILE A 196 -7.35 -20.40 5.07
C ILE A 196 -6.57 -19.43 5.96
N TYR A 197 -6.01 -18.38 5.36
CA TYR A 197 -5.27 -17.33 6.04
C TYR A 197 -6.15 -16.10 6.10
N GLU A 198 -6.47 -15.63 7.29
CA GLU A 198 -7.52 -14.63 7.52
C GLU A 198 -6.92 -13.40 8.20
N LEU A 199 -7.27 -12.24 7.69
CA LEU A 199 -6.96 -10.94 8.25
C LEU A 199 -8.28 -10.25 8.55
N THR A 200 -8.44 -9.79 9.78
CA THR A 200 -9.61 -9.02 10.20
C THR A 200 -9.15 -7.70 10.78
N SER A 201 -9.79 -6.61 10.39
CA SER A 201 -9.62 -5.29 11.00
C SER A 201 -10.98 -4.79 11.47
N PHE A 202 -11.07 -4.48 12.75
CA PHE A 202 -12.20 -3.79 13.35
C PHE A 202 -11.73 -2.41 13.80
N ARG A 203 -12.46 -1.38 13.39
CA ARG A 203 -12.21 0.01 13.77
C ARG A 203 -13.44 0.58 14.43
N GLN A 204 -13.24 1.12 15.62
CA GLN A 204 -14.27 1.75 16.43
C GLN A 204 -14.20 3.28 16.24
N PHE A 205 -15.31 3.89 15.82
CA PHE A 205 -15.46 5.34 15.67
C PHE A 205 -16.25 5.96 16.83
N LYS A 206 -17.16 5.20 17.43
CA LYS A 206 -17.97 5.59 18.60
C LYS A 206 -17.95 4.49 19.64
N SER A 207 -18.22 4.84 20.90
CA SER A 207 -18.32 3.84 21.99
C SER A 207 -19.57 2.96 21.91
N THR A 208 -20.59 3.40 21.19
CA THR A 208 -21.88 2.70 21.05
C THR A 208 -22.38 2.71 19.60
N ASN A 209 -23.06 1.65 19.19
CA ASN A 209 -23.70 1.53 17.87
C ASN A 209 -25.06 2.25 17.83
N SER A 210 -25.72 2.25 16.66
CA SER A 210 -27.04 2.86 16.47
C SER A 210 -28.16 2.24 17.34
N GLU A 211 -27.93 1.05 17.87
CA GLU A 211 -28.84 0.33 18.77
C GLU A 211 -28.52 0.55 20.27
N GLY A 212 -27.49 1.34 20.56
CA GLY A 212 -27.04 1.64 21.92
C GLY A 212 -26.19 0.54 22.57
N GLN A 213 -25.77 -0.48 21.82
CA GLN A 213 -24.83 -1.49 22.31
C GLN A 213 -23.40 -0.96 22.28
N GLU A 214 -22.58 -1.33 23.27
CA GLU A 214 -21.15 -1.02 23.25
C GLU A 214 -20.49 -1.71 22.05
N THR A 215 -19.78 -0.92 21.25
CA THR A 215 -18.97 -1.45 20.15
C THR A 215 -17.68 -2.07 20.73
N PRO A 216 -17.18 -3.17 20.15
CA PRO A 216 -15.86 -3.70 20.49
C PRO A 216 -14.74 -2.66 20.38
N GLU A 217 -13.62 -2.89 21.06
CA GLU A 217 -12.41 -2.07 20.83
C GLU A 217 -11.83 -2.32 19.44
N SER A 218 -11.21 -1.28 18.87
CA SER A 218 -10.46 -1.41 17.62
C SER A 218 -9.40 -2.49 17.74
N SER A 219 -9.35 -3.39 16.76
CA SER A 219 -8.42 -4.51 16.76
C SER A 219 -8.08 -4.94 15.35
N ASP A 220 -6.85 -5.37 15.13
CA ASP A 220 -6.45 -6.11 13.95
C ASP A 220 -6.06 -7.51 14.38
N THR A 221 -6.67 -8.52 13.77
CA THR A 221 -6.42 -9.92 14.11
C THR A 221 -6.01 -10.68 12.86
N LEU A 222 -5.08 -11.61 13.08
CA LEU A 222 -4.63 -12.54 12.08
C LEU A 222 -4.97 -13.94 12.57
N ALA A 223 -5.59 -14.75 11.72
CA ALA A 223 -5.86 -16.15 11.99
C ALA A 223 -5.42 -17.06 10.83
N VAL A 224 -5.08 -18.30 11.15
CA VAL A 224 -4.89 -19.38 10.18
C VAL A 224 -5.76 -20.55 10.60
N ARG A 225 -6.69 -20.94 9.73
CA ARG A 225 -7.64 -22.03 9.98
C ARG A 225 -7.29 -23.27 9.17
N ASP A 226 -7.39 -24.45 9.77
CA ASP A 226 -7.26 -25.75 9.08
C ASP A 226 -8.65 -26.29 8.75
N ILE A 227 -9.04 -26.25 7.47
CA ILE A 227 -10.38 -26.65 7.03
C ILE A 227 -10.62 -28.16 7.08
N ARG A 228 -9.58 -28.97 7.34
CA ARG A 228 -9.75 -30.42 7.54
C ARG A 228 -10.29 -30.75 8.93
N LYS A 229 -10.15 -29.83 9.89
CA LYS A 229 -10.65 -30.05 11.25
C LYS A 229 -12.13 -29.71 11.30
N SER A 230 -12.90 -30.50 12.05
CA SER A 230 -14.32 -30.21 12.25
C SER A 230 -14.47 -28.90 13.03
N MET A 231 -15.54 -28.11 12.78
CA MET A 231 -15.80 -26.86 13.51
C MET A 231 -15.91 -27.02 15.05
N ARG A 232 -15.95 -28.25 15.56
CA ARG A 232 -15.98 -28.55 17.01
C ARG A 232 -14.61 -28.76 17.63
N GLU A 233 -13.57 -28.95 16.80
CA GLU A 233 -12.21 -29.21 17.25
C GLU A 233 -11.31 -28.10 16.69
N GLY A 234 -10.91 -27.17 17.57
CA GLY A 234 -10.06 -25.99 17.32
C GLY A 234 -9.56 -25.84 15.88
N ASP A 235 -10.41 -25.25 15.05
CA ASP A 235 -10.18 -25.01 13.61
C ASP A 235 -9.09 -23.96 13.39
N ILE A 236 -8.93 -23.04 14.34
CA ILE A 236 -7.83 -22.08 14.40
C ILE A 236 -6.53 -22.78 14.82
N VAL A 237 -5.55 -22.78 13.93
CA VAL A 237 -4.18 -23.28 14.16
C VAL A 237 -3.29 -22.20 14.75
N PHE A 238 -3.52 -20.95 14.36
CA PHE A 238 -2.77 -19.79 14.82
C PHE A 238 -3.70 -18.58 14.87
N SER A 239 -3.61 -17.80 15.94
CA SER A 239 -4.22 -16.47 16.03
C SER A 239 -3.27 -15.54 16.80
N SER A 240 -3.18 -14.29 16.35
CA SER A 240 -2.42 -13.25 17.03
C SER A 240 -3.07 -11.89 16.78
N ASP A 241 -3.04 -11.05 17.81
CA ASP A 241 -3.35 -9.64 17.66
C ASP A 241 -2.19 -8.95 16.96
N CYS A 242 -2.54 -8.14 15.99
CA CYS A 242 -1.69 -7.13 15.39
C CYS A 242 -1.84 -5.87 16.22
N ALA A 243 -0.87 -5.62 17.10
CA ALA A 243 -0.87 -4.39 17.91
C ALA A 243 -0.70 -3.20 16.96
N MET A 244 -1.80 -2.49 16.65
CA MET A 244 -2.04 -1.17 16.03
C MET A 244 -0.92 -0.45 15.22
N LEU A 245 0.04 -1.16 14.62
CA LEU A 245 1.18 -0.56 13.91
C LEU A 245 1.10 -0.69 12.38
N GLY A 246 0.00 -1.23 11.86
CA GLY A 246 -0.21 -1.41 10.42
C GLY A 246 -1.25 -0.44 9.87
N ALA A 247 -1.11 -0.07 8.60
CA ALA A 247 -2.22 0.50 7.83
C ALA A 247 -3.45 -0.41 7.99
N PRO A 248 -4.65 0.16 8.23
CA PRO A 248 -5.87 -0.64 8.32
C PRO A 248 -6.06 -1.42 7.02
N LEU A 249 -6.48 -2.68 7.14
CA LEU A 249 -6.88 -3.45 5.98
C LEU A 249 -8.06 -2.74 5.31
N ASP A 250 -7.89 -2.30 4.07
CA ASP A 250 -8.94 -1.71 3.25
C ASP A 250 -9.48 -2.75 2.25
N VAL A 251 -10.62 -3.35 2.58
CA VAL A 251 -11.23 -4.38 1.73
C VAL A 251 -11.92 -3.76 0.50
N GLU A 252 -12.40 -2.52 0.60
CA GLU A 252 -13.02 -1.84 -0.54
C GLU A 252 -11.96 -1.58 -1.62
N ALA A 253 -10.78 -1.10 -1.22
CA ALA A 253 -9.62 -0.96 -2.09
C ALA A 253 -9.26 -2.26 -2.81
N VAL A 254 -9.11 -3.34 -2.03
CA VAL A 254 -8.73 -4.64 -2.58
C VAL A 254 -9.81 -5.17 -3.52
N SER A 255 -11.09 -4.96 -3.21
CA SER A 255 -12.20 -5.32 -4.09
C SER A 255 -12.13 -4.57 -5.42
N GLU A 256 -11.89 -3.26 -5.38
CA GLU A 256 -11.74 -2.44 -6.58
C GLU A 256 -10.54 -2.88 -7.43
N TRP A 257 -9.38 -3.07 -6.81
CA TRP A 257 -8.18 -3.50 -7.51
C TRP A 257 -8.31 -4.89 -8.11
N THR A 258 -8.92 -5.83 -7.40
CA THR A 258 -8.95 -7.24 -7.83
C THR A 258 -10.19 -7.59 -8.65
N GLY A 259 -11.21 -6.74 -8.65
CA GLY A 259 -12.54 -7.04 -9.19
C GLY A 259 -13.34 -8.08 -8.38
N VAL A 260 -12.78 -8.60 -7.27
CA VAL A 260 -13.45 -9.55 -6.38
C VAL A 260 -14.48 -8.79 -5.56
N GLN A 261 -15.75 -9.19 -5.68
CA GLN A 261 -16.82 -8.56 -4.89
C GLN A 261 -16.69 -8.93 -3.42
N TRP A 262 -16.83 -7.93 -2.54
CA TRP A 262 -16.94 -8.16 -1.10
C TRP A 262 -18.38 -8.49 -0.69
N GLU A 263 -18.53 -9.24 0.40
CA GLU A 263 -19.82 -9.53 1.02
C GLU A 263 -20.05 -8.66 2.25
N ARG A 264 -21.29 -8.23 2.50
CA ARG A 264 -21.61 -7.46 3.70
C ARG A 264 -21.44 -8.34 4.94
N ALA A 265 -20.53 -7.98 5.82
CA ALA A 265 -20.39 -8.68 7.10
C ALA A 265 -21.65 -8.45 7.97
N GLY A 266 -22.16 -9.53 8.56
CA GLY A 266 -23.25 -9.45 9.54
C GLY A 266 -22.72 -8.93 10.86
N PHE A 267 -23.23 -7.78 11.30
CA PHE A 267 -23.11 -7.32 12.69
C PHE A 267 -24.30 -7.85 13.51
#